data_AF-W9X8X9-F1
#
_entry.id   AF-W9X8X9-F1
#
_cell.length_a   1.000
_cell.length_b   1.000
_cell.length_c   1.000
_cell.angle_alpha   90.00
_cell.angle_beta   90.00
_cell.angle_gamma   90.00
#
_symmetry.space_group_name_H-M   'P 1'
#
loop_
_entity.id
_entity.type
_entity.pdbx_description
1 polymer ?
#
loop_
_entity_poly.entity_id
_entity_poly.type
_entity_poly.pdbx_seq_one_letter_code
_entity_poly.pdbx_strand_id
1 'polypeptide(L)'
;MSGLLIKPAAPAFYSVRRYVWHNKAAARPTAKEPNPIITWNFVARIRPFCSHFFSTPHRQIRWSLEVLGLHPDYQGKGYGRELVDNGLLRAKNDPAGALPVCVVAADCKEAFYLKVRFNEIVGDTTKTVGKDGSDNPLREKMLGGGSGFMDEVK
;
A
#
# COMPACT_ATOMS: atom_id res chain seq x y z
N MET A 1 -26.37 23.60 3.83
CA MET A 1 -25.71 23.54 2.50
C MET A 1 -24.46 24.43 2.53
N SER A 2 -23.31 23.90 2.94
CA SER A 2 -22.10 24.72 3.17
C SER A 2 -20.84 23.93 2.82
N GLY A 3 -20.72 23.50 1.55
CA GLY A 3 -19.67 22.56 1.14
C GLY A 3 -19.07 22.78 -0.26
N LEU A 4 -19.23 23.97 -0.86
CA LEU A 4 -18.88 24.17 -2.28
C LEU A 4 -17.77 25.18 -2.61
N LEU A 5 -17.11 25.81 -1.64
CA LEU A 5 -16.05 26.81 -1.93
C LEU A 5 -14.61 26.43 -1.54
N ILE A 6 -14.39 25.29 -0.87
CA ILE A 6 -13.05 24.86 -0.43
C ILE A 6 -12.26 24.19 -1.57
N LYS A 7 -12.95 23.57 -2.53
CA LYS A 7 -12.34 22.72 -3.56
C LYS A 7 -11.43 23.43 -4.59
N PRO A 8 -11.68 24.68 -5.05
CA PRO A 8 -10.76 25.36 -5.97
C PRO A 8 -9.62 26.11 -5.27
N ALA A 9 -9.78 26.46 -3.99
CA ALA A 9 -8.77 27.23 -3.24
C ALA A 9 -7.53 26.37 -2.88
N ALA A 10 -7.75 25.11 -2.50
CA ALA A 10 -6.66 24.19 -2.17
C ALA A 10 -5.66 23.98 -3.33
N PRO A 11 -6.07 23.63 -4.56
CA PRO A 11 -5.12 23.42 -5.67
C PRO A 11 -4.38 24.71 -6.07
N ALA A 12 -5.02 25.89 -5.98
CA ALA A 12 -4.36 27.16 -6.23
C ALA A 12 -3.28 27.44 -5.17
N PHE A 13 -3.59 27.27 -3.89
CA PHE A 13 -2.64 27.42 -2.78
C PHE A 13 -1.46 26.44 -2.91
N TYR A 14 -1.72 25.16 -3.18
CA TYR A 14 -0.66 24.17 -3.37
C TYR A 14 0.18 24.44 -4.62
N SER A 15 -0.38 25.05 -5.67
CA SER A 15 0.38 25.45 -6.86
C SER A 15 1.36 26.58 -6.56
N VAL A 16 0.90 27.64 -5.91
CA VAL A 16 1.77 28.77 -5.49
C VAL A 16 2.84 28.28 -4.50
N ARG A 17 2.45 27.48 -3.51
CA ARG A 17 3.39 26.93 -2.52
C ARG A 17 4.46 26.05 -3.16
N ARG A 18 4.12 25.21 -4.16
CA ARG A 18 5.09 24.37 -4.87
C ARG A 18 6.08 25.18 -5.72
N TYR A 19 5.65 26.34 -6.21
CA TYR A 19 6.50 27.26 -6.96
C TYR A 19 7.50 27.99 -6.04
N VAL A 20 7.04 28.48 -4.88
CA VAL A 20 7.89 29.19 -3.91
C VAL A 20 8.79 28.23 -3.12
N TRP A 21 8.23 27.15 -2.58
CA TRP A 21 8.94 26.09 -1.86
C TRP A 21 8.95 24.81 -2.67
N HIS A 22 9.98 24.69 -3.51
CA HIS A 22 10.20 23.51 -4.31
C HIS A 22 10.38 22.26 -3.43
N ASN A 23 9.50 21.28 -3.59
CA ASN A 23 9.72 19.96 -3.03
C ASN A 23 10.82 19.25 -3.82
N LYS A 24 12.04 19.22 -3.28
CA LYS A 24 13.21 18.56 -3.89
C LYS A 24 13.07 17.03 -3.98
N ALA A 25 12.17 16.42 -3.19
CA ALA A 25 11.96 14.97 -3.15
C ALA A 25 10.87 14.48 -4.12
N ALA A 26 10.10 15.39 -4.75
CA ALA A 26 9.07 14.99 -5.70
C ALA A 26 9.72 14.65 -7.06
N ALA A 27 9.47 13.43 -7.55
CA ALA A 27 9.90 13.02 -8.88
C ALA A 27 9.32 13.96 -9.95
N ARG A 28 10.18 14.46 -10.84
CA ARG A 28 9.80 15.39 -11.90
C ARG A 28 9.63 14.62 -13.22
N PRO A 29 8.63 15.00 -14.04
CA PRO A 29 8.59 14.60 -15.44
C PRO A 29 9.92 14.91 -16.12
N THR A 30 10.51 13.91 -16.75
CA THR A 30 11.69 14.05 -17.61
C THR A 30 11.33 13.59 -19.01
N ALA A 31 12.15 13.93 -20.02
CA ALA A 31 11.92 13.46 -21.38
C ALA A 31 11.91 11.92 -21.50
N LYS A 32 12.63 11.23 -20.60
CA LYS A 32 12.64 9.76 -20.51
C LYS A 32 11.45 9.20 -19.74
N GLU A 33 10.99 9.90 -18.70
CA GLU A 33 9.85 9.51 -17.86
C GLU A 33 8.87 10.69 -17.75
N PRO A 34 7.97 10.88 -18.74
CA PRO A 34 7.08 12.04 -18.79
C PRO A 34 6.00 12.02 -17.71
N ASN A 35 5.73 10.85 -17.10
CA ASN A 35 4.77 10.69 -16.03
C ASN A 35 5.38 9.85 -14.92
N PRO A 36 6.13 10.44 -13.97
CA PRO A 36 6.72 9.69 -12.88
C PRO A 36 5.68 9.25 -11.86
N ILE A 37 5.97 8.16 -11.14
CA ILE A 37 5.15 7.74 -10.01
C ILE A 37 5.29 8.79 -8.90
N ILE A 38 4.16 9.37 -8.50
CA ILE A 38 4.01 10.27 -7.36
C ILE A 38 2.88 9.75 -6.47
N THR A 39 2.84 10.17 -5.21
CA THR A 39 1.81 9.74 -4.24
C THR A 39 0.38 9.86 -4.79
N TRP A 40 0.10 10.88 -5.60
CA TRP A 40 -1.22 11.13 -6.17
C TRP A 40 -1.64 10.19 -7.30
N ASN A 41 -0.69 9.71 -8.13
CA ASN A 41 -0.99 8.82 -9.26
C ASN A 41 -0.63 7.36 -8.96
N PHE A 42 0.00 7.07 -7.82
CA PHE A 42 0.46 5.75 -7.42
C PHE A 42 -0.64 4.71 -7.52
N VAL A 43 -1.76 4.89 -6.81
CA VAL A 43 -2.84 3.89 -6.78
C VAL A 43 -3.42 3.65 -8.17
N ALA A 44 -3.69 4.70 -8.94
CA ALA A 44 -4.24 4.56 -10.29
C ALA A 44 -3.30 3.80 -11.23
N ARG A 45 -1.98 3.99 -11.09
CA ARG A 45 -0.97 3.30 -11.91
C ARG A 45 -0.71 1.86 -11.48
N ILE A 46 -0.81 1.54 -10.19
CA ILE A 46 -0.55 0.19 -9.66
C ILE A 46 -1.79 -0.70 -9.73
N ARG A 47 -3.00 -0.13 -9.66
CA ARG A 47 -4.27 -0.88 -9.65
C ARG A 47 -4.41 -1.93 -10.78
N PRO A 48 -4.02 -1.66 -12.05
CA PRO A 48 -4.10 -2.68 -13.10
C PRO A 48 -3.30 -3.95 -12.79
N PHE A 49 -2.21 -3.80 -12.03
CA PHE A 49 -1.26 -4.85 -11.68
C PHE A 49 -1.65 -5.63 -10.43
N CYS A 50 -2.29 -4.98 -9.44
CA CYS A 50 -2.62 -5.64 -8.16
C CYS A 50 -4.11 -5.96 -7.95
N SER A 51 -5.02 -5.42 -8.77
CA SER A 51 -6.47 -5.55 -8.52
C SER A 51 -6.99 -6.99 -8.52
N HIS A 52 -6.37 -7.87 -9.30
CA HIS A 52 -6.77 -9.28 -9.39
C HIS A 52 -6.51 -10.06 -8.08
N PHE A 53 -5.56 -9.64 -7.25
CA PHE A 53 -5.33 -10.28 -5.94
C PHE A 53 -6.53 -10.14 -4.99
N PHE A 54 -7.34 -9.11 -5.23
CA PHE A 54 -8.52 -8.77 -4.42
C PHE A 54 -9.84 -9.12 -5.10
N SER A 55 -9.84 -9.74 -6.28
CA SER A 55 -11.08 -9.97 -7.04
C SER A 55 -11.99 -11.03 -6.41
N THR A 56 -11.45 -11.95 -5.61
CA THR A 56 -12.22 -13.05 -5.02
C THR A 56 -13.27 -12.52 -4.02
N PRO A 57 -14.52 -13.04 -4.01
CA PRO A 57 -15.61 -12.49 -3.20
C PRO A 57 -15.29 -12.33 -1.71
N HIS A 58 -14.63 -13.32 -1.11
CA HIS A 58 -14.24 -13.27 0.31
C HIS A 58 -13.14 -12.23 0.63
N ARG A 59 -12.51 -11.60 -0.38
CA ARG A 59 -11.43 -10.60 -0.22
C ARG A 59 -11.88 -9.16 -0.50
N GLN A 60 -13.13 -8.99 -0.94
CA GLN A 60 -13.69 -7.67 -1.27
C GLN A 60 -13.92 -6.83 -0.01
N ILE A 61 -14.33 -7.47 1.08
CA ILE A 61 -14.51 -6.85 2.40
C ILE A 61 -13.42 -7.41 3.31
N ARG A 62 -12.48 -6.57 3.73
CA ARG A 62 -11.30 -6.98 4.49
C ARG A 62 -10.71 -5.82 5.28
N TRP A 63 -9.89 -6.15 6.27
CA TRP A 63 -8.96 -5.21 6.88
C TRP A 63 -7.64 -5.17 6.10
N SER A 64 -7.03 -3.99 6.02
CA SER A 64 -5.71 -3.80 5.39
C SER A 64 -4.73 -3.22 6.39
N LEU A 65 -3.61 -3.92 6.61
CA LEU A 65 -2.49 -3.37 7.36
C LEU A 65 -1.60 -2.56 6.41
N GLU A 66 -1.83 -1.25 6.37
CA GLU A 66 -1.15 -0.35 5.42
C GLU A 66 0.25 0.08 5.90
N VAL A 67 0.41 0.36 7.20
CA VAL A 67 1.65 0.90 7.75
C VAL A 67 2.00 0.21 9.06
N LEU A 68 3.20 -0.39 9.10
CA LEU A 68 3.82 -0.92 10.30
C LEU A 68 5.23 -0.36 10.41
N GLY A 69 5.46 0.45 11.43
CA GLY A 69 6.77 1.06 11.70
C GLY A 69 7.16 0.87 13.14
N LEU A 70 8.43 0.53 13.36
CA LEU A 70 9.05 0.51 14.68
C LEU A 70 10.28 1.41 14.66
N HIS A 71 10.46 2.15 15.75
CA HIS A 71 11.70 2.88 15.99
C HIS A 71 12.88 1.90 16.01
N PRO A 72 14.05 2.23 15.39
CA PRO A 72 15.19 1.32 15.28
C PRO A 72 15.62 0.65 16.59
N ASP A 73 15.67 1.41 17.68
CA ASP A 73 16.06 0.92 19.01
C ASP A 73 15.10 -0.13 19.61
N TYR A 74 13.91 -0.29 19.02
CA TYR A 74 12.88 -1.22 19.46
C TYR A 74 12.69 -2.40 18.49
N GLN A 75 13.49 -2.47 17.42
CA GLN A 75 13.47 -3.60 16.50
C GLN A 75 14.07 -4.86 17.16
N GLY A 76 13.63 -6.04 16.73
CA GLY A 76 14.10 -7.33 17.27
C GLY A 76 13.58 -7.72 18.66
N LYS A 77 12.81 -6.85 19.33
CA LYS A 77 12.27 -7.09 20.68
C LYS A 77 10.86 -7.68 20.72
N GLY A 78 10.27 -8.01 19.57
CA GLY A 78 8.94 -8.60 19.47
C GLY A 78 7.76 -7.60 19.37
N TYR A 79 7.98 -6.30 19.59
CA TYR A 79 6.90 -5.29 19.50
C TYR A 79 6.14 -5.27 18.17
N GLY A 80 6.83 -5.56 17.06
CA GLY A 80 6.18 -5.64 15.75
C GLY A 80 5.14 -6.75 15.67
N ARG A 81 5.42 -7.88 16.32
CA ARG A 81 4.47 -9.00 16.42
C ARG A 81 3.26 -8.60 17.24
N GLU A 82 3.47 -7.96 18.38
CA GLU A 82 2.40 -7.52 19.27
C GLU A 82 1.47 -6.51 18.58
N LEU A 83 2.01 -5.57 17.81
CA LEU A 83 1.22 -4.62 17.02
C LEU A 83 0.34 -5.31 15.98
N VAL A 84 0.89 -6.31 15.28
CA VAL A 84 0.13 -7.07 14.30
C VAL A 84 -0.94 -7.93 14.98
N ASP A 85 -0.60 -8.63 16.06
CA ASP A 85 -1.55 -9.44 16.84
C ASP A 85 -2.73 -8.58 17.35
N ASN A 86 -2.47 -7.34 17.79
CA ASN A 86 -3.52 -6.40 18.16
C ASN A 86 -4.41 -6.04 16.96
N GLY A 87 -3.84 -5.84 15.78
CA GLY A 87 -4.57 -5.59 14.54
C GLY A 87 -5.45 -6.77 14.14
N LEU A 88 -4.93 -7.99 14.19
CA LEU A 88 -5.69 -9.22 13.91
C LEU A 88 -6.86 -9.38 14.89
N LEU A 89 -6.65 -9.08 16.18
CA LEU A 89 -7.72 -9.12 17.18
C LEU A 89 -8.83 -8.11 16.88
N ARG A 90 -8.50 -6.92 16.39
CA ARG A 90 -9.50 -5.93 15.96
C ARG A 90 -10.30 -6.42 14.77
N ALA A 91 -9.65 -7.01 13.77
CA ALA A 91 -10.33 -7.57 12.60
C ALA A 91 -11.24 -8.76 12.95
N LYS A 92 -10.85 -9.56 13.95
CA LYS A 92 -11.69 -10.65 14.49
C LYS A 92 -12.96 -10.15 15.17
N ASN A 93 -12.85 -9.03 15.88
CA ASN A 93 -13.93 -8.44 16.67
C ASN A 93 -14.65 -7.30 15.92
N ASP A 94 -14.53 -7.23 14.59
CA ASP A 94 -15.20 -6.22 13.80
C ASP A 94 -16.74 -6.34 13.97
N PRO A 95 -17.48 -5.23 14.13
CA PRO A 95 -18.94 -5.26 14.25
C PRO A 95 -19.66 -5.94 13.07
N ALA A 96 -19.06 -5.99 11.89
CA ALA A 96 -19.57 -6.69 10.71
C ALA A 96 -19.30 -8.21 10.71
N GLY A 97 -18.66 -8.74 11.76
CA GLY A 97 -18.20 -10.12 11.87
C GLY A 97 -16.70 -10.25 11.58
N ALA A 98 -16.13 -11.42 11.87
CA ALA A 98 -14.72 -11.67 11.61
C ALA A 98 -14.40 -11.50 10.12
N LEU A 99 -13.50 -10.58 9.79
CA LEU A 99 -13.09 -10.27 8.43
C LEU A 99 -11.64 -10.70 8.18
N PRO A 100 -11.30 -11.11 6.95
CA PRO A 100 -9.92 -11.44 6.60
C PRO A 100 -9.04 -10.18 6.63
N VAL A 101 -7.74 -10.39 6.82
CA VAL A 101 -6.74 -9.32 6.91
C VAL A 101 -5.74 -9.47 5.77
N CYS A 102 -5.41 -8.39 5.09
CA CYS A 102 -4.34 -8.38 4.09
C CYS A 102 -3.20 -7.45 4.50
N VAL A 103 -2.01 -7.76 4.00
CA VAL A 103 -0.85 -6.87 4.06
C VAL A 103 -0.06 -6.97 2.78
N VAL A 104 0.42 -5.84 2.27
CA VAL A 104 1.45 -5.82 1.24
C VAL A 104 2.77 -5.63 1.96
N ALA A 105 3.59 -6.68 2.01
CA ALA A 105 4.87 -6.61 2.70
C ALA A 105 5.83 -5.68 1.95
N ALA A 106 6.96 -5.32 2.56
CA ALA A 106 8.11 -4.88 1.79
C ALA A 106 8.92 -6.10 1.34
N ASP A 107 9.76 -5.92 0.33
CA ASP A 107 10.73 -6.95 -0.07
C ASP A 107 11.58 -7.44 1.13
N CYS A 108 11.81 -8.74 1.17
CA CYS A 108 12.50 -9.47 2.24
C CYS A 108 11.81 -9.41 3.62
N LYS A 109 10.54 -8.97 3.71
CA LYS A 109 9.75 -9.00 4.96
C LYS A 109 8.67 -10.09 4.98
N GLU A 110 8.63 -10.93 3.95
CA GLU A 110 7.74 -12.09 3.83
C GLU A 110 7.82 -13.01 5.05
N ALA A 111 9.05 -13.37 5.42
CA ALA A 111 9.30 -14.28 6.53
C ALA A 111 8.85 -13.74 7.89
N PHE A 112 8.73 -12.41 8.03
CA PHE A 112 8.16 -11.81 9.23
C PHE A 112 6.66 -12.07 9.29
N TYR A 113 5.90 -11.71 8.25
CA TYR A 113 4.43 -11.87 8.26
C TYR A 113 4.00 -13.35 8.36
N LEU A 114 4.73 -14.27 7.73
CA LEU A 114 4.51 -15.71 7.88
C LEU A 114 4.65 -16.19 9.34
N LYS A 115 5.60 -15.62 10.09
CA LYS A 115 5.79 -15.94 11.53
C LYS A 115 4.69 -15.32 12.41
N VAL A 116 4.03 -14.27 11.93
CA VAL A 116 3.01 -13.50 12.64
C VAL A 116 1.61 -13.91 12.18
N ARG A 117 1.44 -15.18 11.81
CA ARG A 117 0.17 -15.86 11.49
C ARG A 117 -0.45 -15.57 10.13
N PHE A 118 0.17 -14.77 9.26
CA PHE A 118 -0.28 -14.73 7.86
C PHE A 118 0.05 -16.06 7.19
N ASN A 119 -0.97 -16.72 6.63
CA ASN A 119 -0.85 -18.11 6.17
C ASN A 119 -0.75 -18.24 4.65
N GLU A 120 -1.19 -17.24 3.88
CA GLU A 120 -1.24 -17.29 2.43
C GLU A 120 -0.42 -16.15 1.79
N ILE A 121 0.43 -16.52 0.83
CA ILE A 121 1.04 -15.57 -0.11
C ILE A 121 0.19 -15.58 -1.37
N VAL A 122 -0.46 -14.46 -1.65
CA VAL A 122 -1.38 -14.34 -2.78
C VAL A 122 -0.65 -14.03 -4.08
N GLY A 123 0.49 -13.35 -4.01
CA GLY A 123 1.35 -13.07 -5.14
C GLY A 123 2.28 -11.90 -4.91
N ASP A 124 3.12 -11.61 -5.89
CA ASP A 124 4.10 -10.53 -5.84
C ASP A 124 3.72 -9.44 -6.85
N THR A 125 3.40 -8.26 -6.34
CA THR A 125 2.93 -7.16 -7.19
C THR A 125 4.01 -6.77 -8.19
N THR A 126 5.30 -6.76 -7.82
CA THR A 126 6.39 -6.34 -8.71
C THR A 126 6.60 -7.26 -9.91
N LYS A 127 6.16 -8.52 -9.83
CA LYS A 127 6.31 -9.53 -10.90
C LYS A 127 5.11 -9.59 -11.86
N THR A 128 4.03 -8.90 -11.54
CA THR A 128 2.83 -8.86 -12.39
C THR A 128 3.06 -8.01 -13.63
N VAL A 129 2.39 -8.36 -14.72
CA VAL A 129 2.39 -7.62 -15.99
C VAL A 129 0.97 -7.10 -16.23
N GLY A 130 0.84 -5.96 -16.91
CA GLY A 130 -0.44 -5.39 -17.27
C GLY A 130 -1.22 -6.31 -18.21
N LYS A 131 -2.55 -6.18 -18.24
CA LYS A 131 -3.40 -6.98 -19.15
C LYS A 131 -3.07 -6.74 -20.63
N ASP A 132 -2.50 -5.59 -20.94
CA ASP A 132 -2.01 -5.14 -22.24
C ASP A 132 -0.53 -5.52 -22.50
N GLY A 133 0.09 -6.26 -21.58
CA GLY A 133 1.52 -6.58 -21.64
C GLY A 133 2.43 -5.44 -21.18
N SER A 134 1.89 -4.35 -20.64
CA SER A 134 2.70 -3.25 -20.10
C SER A 134 3.49 -3.69 -18.87
N ASP A 135 4.72 -3.18 -18.73
CA ASP A 135 5.58 -3.52 -17.60
C ASP A 135 5.15 -2.78 -16.34
N ASN A 136 5.31 -3.42 -15.18
CA ASN A 136 4.92 -2.82 -13.92
C ASN A 136 5.90 -1.70 -13.54
N PRO A 137 5.44 -0.47 -13.30
CA PRO A 137 6.32 0.65 -12.96
C PRO A 137 7.05 0.47 -11.60
N LEU A 138 6.66 -0.49 -10.76
CA LEU A 138 7.41 -0.87 -9.55
C LEU A 138 8.66 -1.71 -9.86
N ARG A 139 8.66 -2.45 -10.98
CA ARG A 139 9.75 -3.34 -11.38
C ARG A 139 11.01 -2.58 -11.78
N GLU A 140 10.82 -1.51 -12.55
CA GLU A 140 11.93 -0.69 -13.08
C GLU A 140 12.65 0.10 -11.98
N LYS A 141 11.93 0.53 -10.93
CA LYS A 141 12.50 1.42 -9.91
C LYS A 141 13.21 0.72 -8.75
N MET A 142 13.35 -0.61 -8.78
CA MET A 142 13.87 -1.41 -7.65
C MET A 142 13.26 -1.03 -6.29
N LEU A 143 12.05 -0.48 -6.32
CA LEU A 143 11.25 -0.27 -5.12
C LEU A 143 10.73 -1.66 -4.81
N GLY A 144 11.45 -2.42 -3.98
CA GLY A 144 11.16 -3.79 -3.57
C GLY A 144 9.74 -3.94 -3.02
N GLY A 145 8.78 -3.98 -3.93
CA GLY A 145 7.37 -3.78 -3.72
C GLY A 145 6.66 -5.10 -3.54
N GLY A 146 6.89 -5.71 -2.39
CA GLY A 146 5.88 -6.42 -1.65
C GLY A 146 5.17 -7.60 -2.29
N SER A 147 5.53 -8.77 -1.78
CA SER A 147 4.63 -9.91 -1.73
C SER A 147 3.36 -9.53 -0.95
N GLY A 148 2.20 -9.72 -1.57
CA GLY A 148 0.89 -9.60 -0.94
C GLY A 148 0.59 -10.84 -0.11
N PHE A 149 0.31 -10.64 1.17
CA PHE A 149 -0.08 -11.67 2.12
C PHE A 149 -1.54 -11.50 2.49
N MET A 150 -2.19 -12.63 2.74
CA MET A 150 -3.52 -12.68 3.31
C MET A 150 -3.51 -13.58 4.53
N ASP A 151 -4.26 -13.18 5.56
CA ASP A 151 -4.63 -14.04 6.65
C ASP A 151 -6.15 -14.18 6.70
N GLU A 152 -6.59 -15.42 6.85
CA GLU A 152 -7.98 -15.73 7.08
C GLU A 152 -8.19 -15.82 8.60
N VAL A 153 -8.89 -14.83 9.15
CA VAL A 153 -9.19 -14.79 10.57
C VAL A 153 -10.30 -15.80 10.87
N LYS A 154 -9.91 -17.00 11.35
CA LYS A 154 -10.83 -18.03 11.85
C LYS A 154 -11.29 -17.76 13.29
#